data_AF-A0A7W8MU80-F1
#
_entry.id   AF-A0A7W8MU80-F1
#
_cell.length_a   1.000
_cell.length_b   1.000
_cell.length_c   1.000
_cell.angle_alpha   90.00
_cell.angle_beta   90.00
_cell.angle_gamma   90.00
#
_symmetry.space_group_name_H-M   'P 1'
#
loop_
_entity.id
_entity.type
_entity.pdbx_description
1 polymer ?
#
loop_
_entity_poly.entity_id
_entity_poly.type
_entity_poly.pdbx_seq_one_letter_code
_entity_poly.pdbx_strand_id
1 'polypeptide(L)'
;MIRDYQAIQKTWFVKGKQRIIPTFGKHQGVKLIGTLNYETGDVFWIEEERYDAETFLRFLQLVLERYPTGKIVMILDNARIHHAKLI
;
A
#
# COMPACT_ATOMS: atom_id res chain seq x y z
N MET A 1 0.08 -5.39 -1.07
CA MET A 1 -1.19 -6.12 -1.30
C MET A 1 -1.54 -6.86 -0.02
N ILE A 2 -2.41 -6.28 0.80
CA ILE A 2 -3.00 -6.98 1.93
C ILE A 2 -4.05 -7.93 1.33
N ARG A 3 -3.90 -9.24 1.57
CA ARG A 3 -4.83 -10.25 1.08
C ARG A 3 -5.79 -10.60 2.23
N ASP A 4 -7.08 -10.74 1.93
CA ASP A 4 -8.08 -11.16 2.93
C ASP A 4 -7.91 -12.64 3.36
N TYR A 5 -7.10 -13.40 2.62
CA TYR A 5 -7.05 -14.84 2.75
C TYR A 5 -5.97 -15.31 3.76
N GLN A 6 -6.41 -15.64 4.97
CA GLN A 6 -5.56 -16.09 6.09
C GLN A 6 -5.38 -17.61 6.21
N ALA A 7 -5.67 -18.42 5.19
CA ALA A 7 -5.75 -19.88 5.43
C ALA A 7 -4.41 -20.61 5.57
N ILE A 8 -3.27 -19.94 5.36
CA ILE A 8 -1.95 -20.51 5.65
C ILE A 8 -1.30 -19.66 6.75
N GLN A 9 -1.62 -20.02 7.98
CA GLN A 9 -0.94 -19.59 9.21
C GLN A 9 0.08 -20.67 9.65
N LYS A 10 0.79 -20.43 10.76
CA LYS A 10 1.63 -21.47 11.40
C LYS A 10 0.74 -22.66 11.80
N THR A 11 0.94 -23.82 11.17
CA THR A 11 0.18 -25.05 11.43
C THR A 11 1.13 -26.25 11.53
N TRP A 12 0.69 -27.32 12.17
CA TRP A 12 1.44 -28.56 12.33
C TRP A 12 0.74 -29.70 11.61
N PHE A 13 1.51 -30.54 10.91
CA PHE A 13 1.02 -31.79 10.33
C PHE A 13 2.10 -32.87 10.43
N VAL A 14 1.66 -34.12 10.33
CA VAL A 14 2.53 -35.29 10.49
C VAL A 14 3.60 -35.28 9.40
N LYS A 15 4.85 -35.53 9.79
CA LYS A 15 5.97 -35.65 8.86
C LYS A 15 5.66 -36.72 7.81
N GLY A 16 5.74 -36.35 6.53
CA GLY A 16 5.42 -37.24 5.41
C GLY A 16 3.95 -37.27 4.99
N LYS A 17 3.06 -36.49 5.63
CA LYS A 17 1.65 -36.35 5.21
C LYS A 17 1.33 -34.88 4.90
N GLN A 18 1.46 -34.49 3.63
CA GLN A 18 1.09 -33.15 3.18
C GLN A 18 -0.44 -32.98 3.27
N ARG A 19 -0.89 -32.01 4.05
CA ARG A 19 -2.31 -31.63 4.11
C ARG A 19 -2.65 -30.75 2.90
N ILE A 20 -3.72 -31.08 2.19
CA ILE A 20 -4.29 -30.21 1.15
C ILE A 20 -5.27 -29.27 1.84
N ILE A 21 -5.02 -27.97 1.75
CA ILE A 21 -5.89 -26.94 2.31
C ILE A 21 -6.62 -26.26 1.15
N PRO A 22 -7.93 -26.45 0.99
CA PRO A 22 -8.68 -25.83 -0.09
C PRO A 22 -8.71 -24.31 0.13
N THR A 23 -8.25 -23.57 -0.87
CA THR A 23 -8.22 -22.11 -0.80
C THR A 23 -9.44 -21.47 -1.45
N PHE A 24 -10.40 -21.04 -0.63
CA PHE A 24 -11.56 -20.25 -1.10
C PHE A 24 -11.22 -18.75 -1.04
N GLY A 25 -10.28 -18.31 -1.86
CA GLY A 25 -9.91 -16.90 -1.93
C GLY A 25 -10.74 -16.18 -2.99
N LYS A 26 -11.55 -15.19 -2.59
CA LYS A 26 -11.89 -14.12 -3.53
C LYS A 26 -10.63 -13.28 -3.72
N HIS A 27 -10.28 -12.89 -4.94
CA HIS A 27 -9.20 -11.93 -5.16
C HIS A 27 -9.68 -10.54 -4.72
N GLN A 28 -9.67 -10.32 -3.41
CA GLN A 28 -9.91 -9.02 -2.79
C GLN A 28 -8.61 -8.55 -2.18
N GLY A 29 -8.15 -7.40 -2.64
CA GLY A 29 -6.96 -6.75 -2.14
C GLY A 29 -7.19 -5.26 -2.10
N VAL A 30 -6.78 -4.65 -0.99
CA VAL A 30 -6.78 -3.20 -0.84
C VAL A 30 -5.44 -2.65 -1.33
N LYS A 31 -5.49 -1.55 -2.06
CA LYS A 31 -4.30 -0.77 -2.45
C LYS A 31 -4.30 0.51 -1.65
N LEU A 32 -3.17 0.76 -1.00
CA LEU A 32 -2.95 1.94 -0.18
C LEU A 32 -1.79 2.73 -0.78
N ILE A 33 -1.94 4.04 -0.84
CA ILE A 33 -0.83 4.98 -0.97
C ILE A 33 -0.67 5.69 0.36
N GLY A 34 0.56 5.87 0.83
CA GLY A 34 0.79 6.55 2.09
C GLY A 34 2.19 7.12 2.23
N THR A 35 2.31 8.05 3.17
CA THR A 35 3.57 8.65 3.62
C THR A 35 3.86 8.26 5.06
N LEU A 36 5.15 8.18 5.38
CA LEU A 36 5.66 8.17 6.74
C LEU A 36 6.44 9.46 6.94
N ASN A 37 6.02 10.28 7.90
CA ASN A 37 6.85 11.39 8.37
C ASN A 37 7.99 10.79 9.21
N TYR A 38 9.21 10.89 8.71
CA TYR A 38 10.39 10.26 9.33
C TYR A 38 10.72 10.84 10.71
N GLU A 39 10.47 12.14 10.92
CA GLU A 39 10.80 12.80 12.18
C GLU A 39 9.80 12.48 13.29
N THR A 40 8.51 12.45 12.95
CA THR A 40 7.43 12.29 13.94
C THR A 40 6.89 10.87 14.04
N GLY A 41 7.12 10.05 13.03
CA GLY A 41 6.51 8.74 12.88
C GLY A 41 5.04 8.77 12.43
N ASP A 42 4.49 9.94 12.08
CA ASP A 42 3.11 10.07 11.60
C ASP A 42 2.94 9.32 10.27
N VAL A 43 1.91 8.47 10.21
CA VAL A 43 1.56 7.70 9.00
C VAL A 43 0.25 8.23 8.45
N PHE A 44 0.29 8.69 7.21
CA PHE A 44 -0.88 9.11 6.45
C PHE A 44 -1.08 8.20 5.25
N TRP A 45 -2.31 7.77 4.97
CA TRP A 45 -2.60 6.93 3.82
C TRP A 45 -4.01 7.20 3.27
N ILE A 46 -4.22 6.87 2.00
CA ILE A 46 -5.56 6.76 1.39
C ILE A 46 -5.71 5.43 0.65
N GLU A 47 -6.95 4.97 0.53
CA GLU A 47 -7.31 3.77 -0.22
C GLU A 47 -7.88 4.17 -1.57
N GLU A 48 -7.34 3.55 -2.63
CA GLU A 48 -7.73 3.84 -4.00
C GLU A 48 -7.76 2.54 -4.82
N GLU A 49 -8.76 2.39 -5.68
CA GLU A 49 -8.89 1.18 -6.50
C GLU A 49 -7.78 1.10 -7.58
N ARG A 50 -7.33 2.28 -8.04
CA ARG A 50 -6.33 2.47 -9.09
C ARG A 50 -5.10 3.20 -8.53
N TYR A 51 -4.00 3.09 -9.28
CA TYR A 51 -2.71 3.67 -8.92
C TYR A 51 -2.08 4.30 -10.16
N ASP A 52 -2.74 5.34 -10.64
CA ASP A 52 -2.35 6.13 -11.81
C ASP A 52 -1.86 7.53 -11.39
N ALA A 53 -1.42 8.32 -12.38
CA ALA A 53 -0.88 9.65 -12.13
C ALA A 53 -1.92 10.62 -11.54
N GLU A 54 -3.20 10.52 -11.93
CA GLU A 54 -4.26 11.36 -11.36
C GLU A 54 -4.47 11.06 -9.88
N THR A 55 -4.51 9.78 -9.52
CA THR A 55 -4.61 9.33 -8.14
C THR A 55 -3.39 9.77 -7.32
N PHE A 56 -2.19 9.70 -7.90
CA PHE A 56 -0.97 10.19 -7.26
C PHE A 56 -0.99 11.70 -7.04
N LEU A 57 -1.47 12.50 -8.02
CA LEU A 57 -1.59 13.95 -7.86
C LEU A 57 -2.56 14.32 -6.74
N ARG A 58 -3.74 13.68 -6.68
CA ARG A 58 -4.70 13.88 -5.58
C ARG A 58 -4.08 13.54 -4.23
N PHE A 59 -3.32 12.45 -4.16
CA PHE A 59 -2.61 12.09 -2.94
C PHE A 59 -1.60 13.17 -2.53
N LEU A 60 -0.82 13.73 -3.46
CA LEU A 60 0.11 14.82 -3.16
C LEU A 60 -0.60 16.08 -2.63
N GLN A 61 -1.78 16.40 -3.16
CA GLN A 61 -2.61 17.51 -2.65
C GLN A 61 -3.02 17.27 -1.20
N LEU A 62 -3.48 16.06 -0.87
CA LEU A 62 -3.82 15.69 0.50
C LEU A 62 -2.60 15.71 1.45
N VAL A 63 -1.42 15.34 0.95
CA VAL A 63 -0.17 15.44 1.71
C VAL A 63 0.17 16.90 2.03
N LEU A 64 -0.03 17.82 1.08
CA LEU A 64 0.17 19.26 1.31
C LEU A 64 -0.86 19.82 2.31
N GLU A 65 -2.10 19.36 2.27
CA GLU A 65 -3.11 19.73 3.27
C GLU A 65 -2.77 19.18 4.67
N ARG A 66 -2.24 17.96 4.74
CA ARG A 66 -1.83 17.30 5.99
C ARG A 66 -0.61 17.96 6.62
N TYR A 67 0.34 18.42 5.81
CA TYR A 67 1.56 19.10 6.24
C TYR A 67 1.61 20.52 5.62
N PRO A 68 0.79 21.46 6.13
CA PRO A 68 0.58 22.77 5.50
C PRO A 68 1.77 23.73 5.63
N THR A 69 2.79 23.38 6.40
CA THR A 69 3.93 24.25 6.70
C THR A 69 5.26 23.56 6.42
N GLY A 70 6.25 24.37 6.06
CA GLY A 70 7.60 23.89 5.77
C GLY A 70 7.78 23.42 4.33
N LYS A 71 8.90 22.73 4.09
CA LYS A 71 9.21 22.10 2.81
C LYS A 71 9.18 20.59 2.99
N ILE A 72 8.53 19.89 2.07
CA ILE A 72 8.47 18.44 2.07
C ILE A 72 9.55 17.91 1.13
N VAL A 73 10.45 17.09 1.67
CA VAL A 73 11.35 16.25 0.86
C VAL A 73 10.73 14.85 0.84
N MET A 74 10.25 14.44 -0.32
CA MET A 74 9.61 13.15 -0.50
C MET A 74 10.58 12.16 -1.13
N ILE A 75 10.74 10.99 -0.51
CA ILE A 75 11.54 9.90 -1.04
C ILE A 75 10.59 8.90 -1.67
N LEU A 76 10.70 8.74 -2.98
CA LEU A 76 9.87 7.84 -3.79
C LEU A 76 10.74 6.76 -4.43
N ASP A 77 10.12 5.66 -4.85
CA ASP A 77 10.79 4.71 -5.73
C ASP A 77 10.83 5.25 -7.18
N ASN A 78 11.30 4.44 -8.12
CA ASN A 78 11.38 4.83 -9.53
C ASN A 78 10.13 4.45 -10.33
N ALA A 79 8.94 4.37 -9.71
CA ALA A 79 7.72 4.03 -10.44
C ALA A 79 7.39 5.09 -11.51
N ARG A 80 6.93 4.62 -12.68
CA ARG A 80 6.66 5.47 -13.85
C ARG A 80 5.65 6.59 -13.57
N ILE A 81 4.72 6.36 -12.66
CA ILE A 81 3.69 7.35 -12.29
C ILE A 81 4.28 8.62 -11.68
N HIS A 82 5.44 8.52 -11.02
CA HIS A 82 6.14 9.66 -10.41
C HIS A 82 6.81 10.57 -11.45
N HIS A 83 6.99 10.07 -12.67
CA HIS A 83 7.58 10.79 -13.81
C HIS A 83 6.54 11.20 -14.85
N ALA A 84 5.25 11.02 -14.56
CA ALA A 84 4.20 11.43 -15.46
C ALA A 84 4.19 12.97 -15.57
N LYS A 85 4.03 13.50 -16.79
CA LYS A 85 3.98 14.97 -17.04
C LYS A 85 2.88 15.72 -16.26
N LEU A 86 1.91 14.98 -15.74
CA LEU A 86 0.82 15.51 -14.93
C LEU A 86 1.26 15.92 -13.51
N ILE A 87 2.37 15.35 -13.04
CA ILE A 87 2.98 15.58 -11.73
C ILE A 87 4.06 16.65 -11.86
#